data_AF-A0AAV2L6X1-F1
#
_entry.id   AF-A0AAV2L6X1-F1
#
_cell.length_a   1.000
_cell.length_b   1.000
_cell.length_c   1.000
_cell.angle_alpha   90.00
_cell.angle_beta   90.00
_cell.angle_gamma   90.00
#
_symmetry.space_group_name_H-M   'P 1'
#
loop_
_entity.id
_entity.type
_entity.pdbx_description
1 polymer ?
#
loop_
_entity_poly.entity_id
_entity_poly.type
_entity_poly.pdbx_seq_one_letter_code
_entity_poly.pdbx_strand_id
1 'polypeptide(L)'
;MDCQGLVARLVLDFVLLTTAVEVACRWRELADKLARVSRQQMDAYEAPHRDKNGLLDNEAMWKPAYDFLLTWAAQIGDSYRDVIQELHAGLDRMRNPITRKWRHLTGTLILVNCLDSLRSSAFSPSGYGDYAI
;
A
#
# COMPACT_ATOMS: atom_id res chain seq x y z
N MET A 1 -1.44 18.39 -8.38
CA MET A 1 -1.98 17.01 -8.47
C MET A 1 -3.27 17.09 -9.28
N ASP A 2 -3.39 16.32 -10.35
CA ASP A 2 -4.62 16.25 -11.14
C ASP A 2 -5.58 15.19 -10.55
N CYS A 3 -6.80 15.06 -11.10
CA CYS A 3 -7.80 14.12 -10.57
C CYS A 3 -7.29 12.66 -10.53
N GLN A 4 -6.48 12.26 -11.51
CA GLN A 4 -5.89 10.93 -11.55
C GLN A 4 -4.83 10.75 -10.47
N GLY A 5 -3.96 11.74 -10.26
CA GLY A 5 -3.01 11.74 -9.15
C GLY A 5 -3.70 11.65 -7.79
N LEU A 6 -4.85 12.31 -7.62
CA LEU A 6 -5.66 12.20 -6.41
C LEU A 6 -6.24 10.79 -6.23
N VAL A 7 -6.80 10.20 -7.29
CA VAL A 7 -7.31 8.81 -7.26
C VAL A 7 -6.19 7.84 -6.91
N ALA A 8 -5.03 7.96 -7.56
CA ALA A 8 -3.87 7.10 -7.28
C ALA A 8 -3.40 7.23 -5.83
N ARG A 9 -3.39 8.45 -5.28
CA ARG A 9 -3.04 8.69 -3.87
C ARG A 9 -4.03 8.06 -2.90
N LEU A 10 -5.34 8.27 -3.12
CA LEU A 10 -6.39 7.67 -2.29
C LEU A 10 -6.35 6.15 -2.33
N VAL A 11 -6.09 5.58 -3.51
CA VAL A 11 -5.91 4.13 -3.69
C VAL A 11 -4.70 3.63 -2.88
N LEU A 12 -3.57 4.33 -2.94
CA LEU A 12 -2.39 3.98 -2.15
C LEU A 12 -2.69 4.04 -0.65
N ASP A 13 -3.25 5.14 -0.15
CA ASP A 13 -3.57 5.31 1.27
C ASP A 13 -4.52 4.20 1.76
N PHE A 14 -5.51 3.82 0.93
CA PHE A 14 -6.41 2.71 1.23
C PHE A 14 -5.70 1.36 1.25
N VAL A 15 -4.81 1.09 0.29
CA VAL A 15 -4.00 -0.14 0.26
C VAL A 15 -3.15 -0.26 1.51
N LEU A 16 -2.46 0.81 1.93
CA LEU A 16 -1.62 0.79 3.13
C LEU A 16 -2.45 0.53 4.39
N LEU A 17 -3.58 1.24 4.55
CA LEU A 17 -4.44 1.07 5.71
C LEU A 17 -5.06 -0.33 5.79
N THR A 18 -5.64 -0.80 4.68
CA THR A 18 -6.27 -2.12 4.65
C THR A 18 -5.24 -3.23 4.82
N THR A 19 -4.03 -3.08 4.27
CA THR A 19 -2.94 -4.04 4.50
C THR A 19 -2.58 -4.09 5.98
N ALA A 20 -2.44 -2.94 6.63
CA ALA A 20 -2.14 -2.85 8.06
C ALA A 20 -3.17 -3.60 8.91
N VAL A 21 -4.46 -3.43 8.59
CA VAL A 21 -5.58 -4.11 9.26
C VAL A 21 -5.53 -5.62 9.01
N GLU A 22 -5.32 -6.06 7.77
CA GLU A 22 -5.28 -7.48 7.41
C GLU A 22 -4.07 -8.22 8.01
N VAL A 23 -2.90 -7.58 8.07
CA VAL A 23 -1.72 -8.21 8.68
C VAL A 23 -1.80 -8.21 10.20
N ALA A 24 -2.33 -7.16 10.82
CA ALA A 24 -2.46 -6.98 12.26
C ALA A 24 -1.24 -7.52 13.03
N CYS A 25 -1.41 -8.52 13.90
CA CYS A 25 -0.33 -9.12 14.71
C CYS A 25 0.82 -9.72 13.88
N ARG A 26 0.63 -9.98 12.59
CA ARG A 26 1.66 -10.48 11.66
C ARG A 26 2.44 -9.36 10.98
N TRP A 27 2.21 -8.10 11.31
CA TRP A 27 2.90 -6.97 10.67
C TRP A 27 4.43 -7.05 10.82
N ARG A 28 4.94 -7.57 11.95
CA ARG A 28 6.37 -7.78 12.17
C ARG A 28 6.98 -8.74 11.14
N GLU A 29 6.25 -9.78 10.75
CA GLU A 29 6.65 -10.69 9.67
C GLU A 29 6.74 -9.93 8.34
N LEU A 30 5.76 -9.07 8.03
CA LEU A 30 5.77 -8.26 6.82
C LEU A 30 6.93 -7.26 6.82
N ALA A 31 7.18 -6.57 7.93
CA ALA A 31 8.26 -5.60 8.07
C ALA A 31 9.64 -6.25 7.86
N ASP A 32 9.83 -7.48 8.31
CA ASP A 32 11.02 -8.28 7.97
C ASP A 32 11.14 -8.54 6.46
N LYS A 33 10.04 -8.91 5.78
CA LYS A 33 10.04 -9.18 4.33
C LYS A 33 10.25 -7.94 3.46
N LEU A 34 9.78 -6.78 3.91
CA LEU A 34 9.87 -5.54 3.16
C LEU A 34 11.20 -4.80 3.37
N ALA A 35 11.69 -4.75 4.61
CA ALA A 35 12.83 -3.88 4.95
C ALA A 35 13.81 -4.48 5.97
N ARG A 36 13.68 -5.77 6.31
CA ARG A 36 14.54 -6.45 7.31
C ARG A 36 14.62 -5.68 8.63
N VAL A 37 13.48 -5.12 9.05
CA VAL A 37 13.40 -4.26 10.24
C VAL A 37 13.84 -5.06 11.47
N SER A 38 14.72 -4.49 12.28
CA SER A 38 15.17 -5.14 13.51
C SER A 38 14.06 -5.15 14.58
N ARG A 39 14.16 -6.08 15.53
CA ARG A 39 13.19 -6.17 16.64
C ARG A 39 13.11 -4.87 17.45
N GLN A 40 14.24 -4.20 17.68
CA GLN A 40 14.29 -2.92 18.39
C GLN A 40 13.52 -1.82 17.63
N GLN A 41 13.65 -1.76 16.31
CA GLN A 41 12.90 -0.83 15.48
C GLN A 41 11.40 -1.17 15.48
N MET A 42 11.04 -2.46 15.47
CA MET A 42 9.63 -2.88 15.58
C MET A 42 9.01 -2.43 16.91
N ASP A 43 9.74 -2.62 18.01
CA ASP A 43 9.28 -2.23 19.34
C ASP A 43 9.13 -0.68 19.45
N ALA A 44 9.93 0.09 18.70
CA ALA A 44 9.80 1.54 18.63
C ALA A 44 8.51 1.99 17.91
N TYR A 45 8.06 1.26 16.89
CA TYR A 45 6.74 1.51 16.27
C TYR A 45 5.59 1.16 17.22
N GLU A 46 5.75 0.16 18.09
CA GLU A 46 4.70 -0.26 19.02
C GLU A 46 4.60 0.62 20.27
N ALA A 47 5.71 1.20 20.72
CA ALA A 47 5.78 1.96 21.97
C ALA A 47 4.69 3.06 22.10
N PRO A 48 4.36 3.86 21.06
CA PRO A 48 3.32 4.90 21.14
C PRO A 48 1.90 4.37 21.29
N HIS A 49 1.66 3.11 20.94
CA HIS A 49 0.33 2.49 20.89
C HIS A 49 0.04 1.59 22.08
N ARG A 50 0.99 1.45 23.01
CA ARG A 50 0.81 0.70 24.26
C ARG A 50 -0.17 1.43 25.17
N ASP A 51 -0.98 0.65 25.88
CA ASP A 51 -1.90 1.16 26.88
C ASP A 51 -1.15 1.68 28.13
N LYS A 52 -1.91 2.18 29.10
CA LYS A 52 -1.39 2.65 30.39
C LYS A 52 -0.63 1.59 31.21
N ASN A 53 -0.80 0.31 30.89
CA ASN A 53 -0.10 -0.82 31.52
C ASN A 53 1.13 -1.26 30.71
N GLY A 54 1.43 -0.58 29.59
CA GLY A 54 2.51 -0.95 28.67
C GLY A 54 2.18 -2.15 27.78
N LEU A 55 0.93 -2.60 27.74
CA LEU A 55 0.47 -3.70 26.91
C LEU A 55 -0.11 -3.17 25.60
N LEU A 56 0.13 -3.88 24.51
CA LEU A 56 -0.48 -3.57 23.22
C LEU A 56 -1.45 -4.67 22.85
N ASP A 57 -2.73 -4.30 22.74
CA ASP A 57 -3.77 -5.24 22.36
C ASP A 57 -3.56 -5.73 20.92
N ASN A 58 -3.80 -7.02 20.69
CA ASN A 58 -3.69 -7.61 19.37
C ASN A 58 -4.63 -6.94 18.36
N GLU A 59 -5.81 -6.49 18.80
CA GLU A 59 -6.75 -5.73 17.97
C GLU A 59 -6.23 -4.35 17.60
N ALA A 60 -5.23 -3.82 18.31
CA ALA A 60 -4.61 -2.53 18.02
C ALA A 60 -3.33 -2.65 17.18
N MET A 61 -2.86 -3.86 16.85
CA MET A 61 -1.62 -4.11 16.09
C MET A 61 -1.62 -3.51 14.68
N TRP A 62 -2.79 -3.18 14.12
CA TRP A 62 -2.87 -2.49 12.83
C TRP A 62 -2.28 -1.07 12.88
N LYS A 63 -2.24 -0.41 14.05
CA LYS A 63 -1.69 0.95 14.19
C LYS A 63 -0.17 1.01 13.99
N PRO A 64 0.66 0.24 14.73
CA PRO A 64 2.10 0.20 14.46
C PRO A 64 2.40 -0.35 13.05
N ALA A 65 1.58 -1.28 12.54
CA ALA A 65 1.69 -1.76 11.17
C ALA A 65 1.50 -0.62 10.15
N TYR A 66 0.50 0.23 10.35
CA TYR A 66 0.20 1.35 9.49
C TYR A 66 1.30 2.43 9.54
N ASP A 67 1.80 2.77 10.74
CA ASP A 67 2.91 3.72 10.90
C ASP A 67 4.19 3.24 10.19
N PHE A 68 4.49 1.94 10.32
CA PHE A 68 5.59 1.31 9.59
C PHE A 68 5.37 1.42 8.07
N LEU A 69 4.18 1.04 7.57
CA LEU A 69 3.88 1.06 6.14
C LEU A 69 3.92 2.47 5.55
N LEU A 70 3.46 3.49 6.27
CA LEU A 70 3.60 4.89 5.85
C LEU A 70 5.06 5.31 5.73
N THR A 71 5.87 4.97 6.74
CA THR A 71 7.31 5.31 6.74
C THR A 71 8.06 4.56 5.64
N TRP A 72 7.77 3.27 5.46
CA TRP A 72 8.36 2.43 4.43
C TRP A 72 7.98 2.89 3.02
N ALA A 73 6.69 3.19 2.77
CA ALA A 73 6.24 3.71 1.48
C ALA A 73 6.94 5.02 1.11
N ALA A 74 7.12 5.92 2.10
CA ALA A 74 7.83 7.17 1.90
C ALA A 74 9.31 6.99 1.50
N GLN A 75 9.94 5.87 1.88
CA GLN A 75 11.32 5.56 1.49
C GLN A 75 11.45 5.09 0.03
N ILE A 76 10.37 4.52 -0.54
CA ILE A 76 10.34 4.11 -1.95
C ILE A 76 10.17 5.33 -2.88
N GLY A 77 9.46 6.37 -2.40
CA GLY A 77 9.26 7.63 -3.10
C GLY A 77 7.86 7.80 -3.67
N ASP A 78 7.70 8.67 -4.66
CA ASP A 78 6.39 9.14 -5.14
C ASP A 78 5.67 8.16 -6.10
N SER A 79 6.32 7.07 -6.49
CA SER A 79 5.75 6.07 -7.39
C SER A 79 4.81 5.12 -6.65
N TYR A 80 3.51 5.46 -6.64
CA TYR A 80 2.46 4.62 -6.07
C TYR A 80 2.44 3.19 -6.68
N ARG A 81 2.82 3.05 -7.95
CA ARG A 81 2.94 1.74 -8.62
C ARG A 81 4.02 0.89 -7.95
N ASP A 82 5.20 1.45 -7.75
CA ASP A 82 6.33 0.72 -7.17
C ASP A 82 6.04 0.34 -5.73
N VAL A 83 5.43 1.25 -4.95
CA VAL A 83 5.02 0.96 -3.57
C VAL A 83 4.04 -0.21 -3.52
N ILE A 84 2.98 -0.20 -4.31
CA ILE A 84 1.97 -1.27 -4.28
C ILE A 84 2.57 -2.59 -4.80
N GLN A 85 3.45 -2.53 -5.81
CA GLN A 85 4.11 -3.71 -6.38
C GLN A 85 5.05 -4.38 -5.36
N GLU A 86 5.90 -3.61 -4.69
CA GLU A 86 6.80 -4.12 -3.65
C GLU A 86 6.02 -4.63 -2.44
N LEU A 87 4.93 -3.96 -2.05
CA LEU A 87 4.07 -4.40 -0.97
C LEU A 87 3.46 -5.77 -1.27
N HIS A 88 2.94 -5.95 -2.49
CA HIS A 88 2.38 -7.22 -2.93
C HIS A 88 3.43 -8.34 -2.92
N ALA A 89 4.64 -8.08 -3.43
CA ALA A 89 5.75 -9.02 -3.39
C ALA A 89 6.17 -9.39 -1.95
N GLY A 90 6.16 -8.42 -1.02
CA GLY A 90 6.43 -8.67 0.40
C GLY A 90 5.40 -9.57 1.06
N LEU A 91 4.11 -9.32 0.78
CA LEU A 91 3.00 -10.14 1.28
C LEU A 91 3.05 -11.57 0.73
N ASP A 92 3.46 -11.75 -0.52
CA ASP A 92 3.65 -13.08 -1.14
C ASP A 92 4.79 -13.89 -0.52
N ARG A 93 5.79 -13.22 0.06
CA ARG A 93 6.93 -13.86 0.74
C ARG A 93 6.65 -14.24 2.20
N MET A 94 5.48 -13.89 2.73
CA MET A 94 5.07 -14.32 4.06
C MET A 94 4.83 -15.83 4.10
N ARG A 95 5.04 -16.48 5.25
CA ARG A 95 4.86 -17.92 5.47
C ARG A 95 3.44 -18.39 5.09
N ASN A 96 2.44 -17.56 5.39
CA ASN A 96 1.06 -17.73 4.96
C ASN A 96 0.60 -16.48 4.20
N PRO A 97 0.78 -16.42 2.87
CA PRO A 97 0.48 -15.23 2.08
C PRO A 97 -1.00 -14.86 2.19
N ILE A 98 -1.26 -13.60 2.57
CA ILE A 98 -2.63 -13.07 2.67
C ILE A 98 -3.24 -12.88 1.28
N THR A 99 -2.39 -12.60 0.28
CA THR A 99 -2.73 -12.44 -1.15
C THR A 99 -3.54 -13.60 -1.74
N ARG A 100 -3.39 -14.83 -1.23
CA ARG A 100 -4.18 -16.00 -1.68
C ARG A 100 -5.68 -15.84 -1.46
N LYS A 101 -6.06 -15.16 -0.38
CA LYS A 101 -7.47 -14.89 -0.04
C LYS A 101 -7.87 -13.45 -0.37
N TRP A 102 -6.92 -12.53 -0.31
CA TRP A 102 -7.15 -11.11 -0.46
C TRP A 102 -6.91 -10.63 -1.89
N ARG A 103 -7.84 -11.01 -2.78
CA ARG A 103 -7.78 -10.69 -4.23
C ARG A 103 -7.93 -9.20 -4.56
N HIS A 104 -8.42 -8.39 -3.61
CA HIS A 104 -8.61 -6.95 -3.79
C HIS A 104 -7.28 -6.21 -4.01
N LEU A 105 -6.19 -6.66 -3.38
CA LEU A 105 -4.87 -6.04 -3.59
C LEU A 105 -4.38 -6.26 -5.03
N THR A 106 -4.53 -7.48 -5.55
CA THR A 106 -4.21 -7.78 -6.97
C THR A 106 -5.09 -6.97 -7.92
N GLY A 107 -6.40 -6.84 -7.64
CA GLY A 107 -7.29 -5.98 -8.43
C GLY A 107 -6.87 -4.51 -8.42
N THR A 108 -6.39 -4.02 -7.27
CA THR A 108 -5.88 -2.66 -7.13
C THR A 108 -4.60 -2.44 -7.93
N LEU A 109 -3.66 -3.39 -7.89
CA LEU A 109 -2.47 -3.35 -8.75
C LEU A 109 -2.82 -3.30 -10.24
N ILE A 110 -3.77 -4.10 -10.68
CA ILE A 110 -4.24 -4.10 -12.07
C ILE A 110 -4.84 -2.73 -12.42
N LEU A 111 -5.75 -2.22 -11.59
CA LEU A 111 -6.37 -0.91 -11.78
C LEU A 111 -5.31 0.18 -11.92
N VAL A 112 -4.43 0.28 -10.93
CA VAL A 112 -3.35 1.26 -10.88
C VAL A 112 -2.45 1.12 -12.12
N ASN A 113 -2.20 -0.12 -12.57
CA ASN A 113 -1.40 -0.34 -13.76
C ASN A 113 -2.06 0.15 -15.04
N CYS A 114 -3.38 0.00 -15.12
CA CYS A 114 -4.20 0.38 -16.27
C CYS A 114 -4.66 1.84 -16.26
N LEU A 115 -4.49 2.61 -15.17
CA LEU A 115 -5.05 3.96 -15.02
C LEU A 115 -4.68 4.89 -16.18
N ASP A 116 -3.41 4.89 -16.60
CA ASP A 116 -2.94 5.74 -17.72
C ASP A 116 -3.61 5.32 -19.04
N SER A 117 -3.64 4.03 -19.35
CA SER A 117 -4.29 3.51 -20.56
C SER A 117 -5.79 3.79 -20.59
N LEU A 118 -6.46 3.65 -19.44
CA LEU A 118 -7.87 3.96 -19.27
C LEU A 118 -8.13 5.45 -19.50
N ARG A 119 -7.28 6.33 -18.98
CA ARG A 119 -7.38 7.77 -19.23
C ARG A 119 -7.17 8.10 -20.71
N SER A 120 -6.12 7.58 -21.33
CA SER A 120 -5.84 7.82 -22.75
C SER A 120 -6.99 7.36 -23.64
N SER A 121 -7.63 6.24 -23.29
CA SER A 121 -8.78 5.72 -24.03
C SER A 121 -10.05 6.54 -23.80
N ALA A 122 -10.31 6.96 -22.56
CA ALA A 122 -11.51 7.73 -22.21
C ALA A 122 -11.48 9.18 -22.72
N PHE A 123 -10.29 9.76 -22.85
CA PHE A 123 -10.08 11.15 -23.26
C PHE A 123 -9.15 11.27 -24.47
N SER A 124 -9.25 10.33 -25.42
CA SER A 124 -8.56 10.47 -26.69
C SER A 124 -8.97 11.80 -27.34
N PRO A 125 -8.05 12.71 -27.68
CA PRO A 125 -8.41 13.90 -28.41
C PRO A 125 -8.95 13.44 -29.78
N SER A 126 -10.27 13.47 -29.95
CA SER A 126 -10.88 13.36 -31.26
C SER A 126 -10.23 14.43 -32.13
N GLY A 127 -9.61 13.97 -33.21
CA GLY A 127 -8.67 14.75 -34.01
C GLY A 127 -9.18 16.15 -34.34
N TYR A 128 -8.38 17.15 -34.02
CA TYR A 128 -8.29 18.35 -34.84
C TYR A 128 -7.75 17.89 -36.21
N GLY A 129 -8.63 17.43 -37.09
CA GLY A 129 -8.21 16.82 -38.35
C GLY A 129 -9.26 16.70 -39.45
N ASP A 130 -10.51 17.12 -39.23
CA ASP A 130 -11.54 17.19 -40.29
C ASP A 130 -11.89 18.65 -40.65
N TYR A 131 -10.86 19.48 -40.85
CA TYR A 131 -10.99 20.71 -41.63
C TYR A 131 -9.90 20.74 -42.71
N ALA A 132 -10.11 19.95 -43.75
CA ALA A 132 -9.39 20.10 -45.01
C ALA A 132 -10.38 20.02 -46.18
N ILE A 133 -10.79 21.22 -46.61
CA ILE A 133 -11.33 21.67 -47.92
C ILE A 133 -12.49 20.87 -48.52
#